data_AF-A0A849DVI4-F1
#
_entry.id   AF-A0A849DVI4-F1
#
_cell.length_a   1.000
_cell.length_b   1.000
_cell.length_c   1.000
_cell.angle_alpha   90.00
_cell.angle_beta   90.00
_cell.angle_gamma   90.00
#
_symmetry.space_group_name_H-M   'P 1'
#
loop_
_entity.id
_entity.type
_entity.pdbx_description
1 polymer ?
#
loop_
_entity_poly.entity_id
_entity_poly.type
_entity_poly.pdbx_seq_one_letter_code
_entity_poly.pdbx_strand_id
1 'polypeptide(L)'
;MVTDTLGLLLAAIVMAASVTENRAGIQVLERVKATYPTVVKTWVDAGFKNQFVEHAATLGVDAEVVPRNTESRGFRVVKRRCVVERTLG
;
A
#
# COMPACT_ATOMS: atom_id res chain seq x y z
N MET A 1 0.68 -4.44 -5.07
CA MET A 1 1.19 -3.44 -6.04
C MET A 1 1.21 -2.07 -5.37
N VAL A 2 1.96 -1.11 -5.91
CA VAL A 2 2.07 0.25 -5.37
C VAL A 2 1.89 1.24 -6.51
N THR A 3 1.09 2.27 -6.26
CA THR A 3 0.87 3.39 -7.17
C THR A 3 1.25 4.71 -6.50
N ASP A 4 1.54 5.74 -7.30
CA ASP A 4 1.67 7.10 -6.78
C ASP A 4 0.29 7.73 -6.46
N THR A 5 0.31 9.00 -6.09
CA THR A 5 -0.91 9.77 -5.76
C THR A 5 -1.77 10.09 -6.97
N LEU A 6 -1.24 10.00 -8.20
CA LEU A 6 -1.96 10.16 -9.45
C LEU A 6 -2.51 8.82 -9.96
N GLY A 7 -2.13 7.70 -9.34
CA GLY A 7 -2.49 6.34 -9.74
C GLY A 7 -1.63 5.75 -10.84
N LEU A 8 -0.41 6.28 -11.04
CA LEU A 8 0.59 5.65 -11.88
C LEU A 8 1.23 4.49 -11.13
N LEU A 9 1.36 3.34 -11.81
CA LEU A 9 1.96 2.14 -11.24
C LEU A 9 3.46 2.35 -11.02
N LEU A 10 3.91 2.22 -9.76
CA LEU A 10 5.32 2.28 -9.39
C LEU A 10 5.95 0.88 -9.36
N ALA A 11 5.20 -0.12 -8.85
CA ALA A 11 5.65 -1.51 -8.84
C ALA A 11 4.48 -2.50 -8.66
N ALA A 12 4.60 -3.67 -9.27
CA ALA A 12 3.75 -4.82 -9.00
C ALA A 12 4.61 -6.08 -8.86
N ILE A 13 4.17 -7.01 -8.01
CA ILE A 13 4.77 -8.34 -7.86
C ILE A 13 3.64 -9.37 -7.89
N VAL A 14 3.95 -10.57 -8.38
CA VAL A 14 3.04 -11.71 -8.38
C VAL A 14 3.62 -12.75 -7.43
N MET A 15 2.83 -13.16 -6.44
CA MET A 15 3.24 -14.11 -5.41
C MET A 15 2.26 -15.28 -5.35
N ALA A 16 2.73 -16.43 -4.88
CA ALA A 16 1.86 -17.56 -4.59
C ALA A 16 0.78 -17.18 -3.56
N ALA A 17 -0.40 -17.76 -3.67
CA ALA A 17 -1.54 -17.45 -2.79
C ALA A 17 -1.30 -17.81 -1.31
N SER A 18 -0.30 -18.65 -1.02
CA SER A 18 0.12 -18.98 0.36
C SER A 18 0.95 -17.88 1.02
N VAL A 19 1.37 -16.86 0.28
CA VAL A 19 2.14 -15.72 0.81
C VAL A 19 1.20 -14.67 1.37
N THR A 20 1.47 -14.25 2.60
CA THR A 20 0.69 -13.20 3.26
C THR A 20 0.86 -11.84 2.59
N GLU A 21 -0.17 -10.99 2.62
CA GLU A 21 -0.08 -9.65 2.04
C GLU A 21 1.01 -8.80 2.69
N ASN A 22 1.32 -9.04 3.97
CA ASN A 22 2.39 -8.32 4.68
C ASN A 22 3.76 -8.63 4.08
N ARG A 23 4.04 -9.91 3.78
CA ARG A 23 5.32 -10.30 3.16
C ARG A 23 5.40 -9.81 1.72
N ALA A 24 4.31 -9.88 0.97
CA ALA A 24 4.24 -9.34 -0.39
C ALA A 24 4.41 -7.81 -0.39
N GLY A 25 3.77 -7.12 0.55
CA GLY A 25 3.85 -5.67 0.71
C GLY A 25 5.25 -5.18 1.03
N ILE A 26 5.96 -5.87 1.93
CA ILE A 26 7.36 -5.58 2.24
C ILE A 26 8.21 -5.64 0.97
N GLN A 27 8.12 -6.74 0.21
CA GLN A 27 8.92 -6.92 -1.01
C GLN A 27 8.63 -5.87 -2.08
N VAL A 28 7.35 -5.51 -2.28
CA VAL A 28 7.02 -4.47 -3.26
C VAL A 28 7.48 -3.08 -2.78
N LEU A 29 7.46 -2.80 -1.47
CA LEU A 29 7.95 -1.54 -0.91
C LEU A 29 9.47 -1.41 -1.05
N GLU A 30 10.23 -2.47 -0.78
CA GLU A 30 11.69 -2.51 -1.02
C GLU A 30 12.00 -2.18 -2.49
N ARG A 31 11.25 -2.80 -3.42
CA ARG A 31 11.42 -2.54 -4.86
C ARG A 31 11.11 -1.09 -5.24
N VAL A 32 10.04 -0.53 -4.68
CA VAL A 32 9.68 0.88 -4.88
C VAL A 32 10.79 1.77 -4.34
N LYS A 33 11.29 1.54 -3.12
CA LYS A 33 12.32 2.40 -2.52
C LYS A 33 13.64 2.35 -3.29
N ALA A 34 14.03 1.17 -3.77
CA ALA A 34 15.22 1.01 -4.60
C ALA A 34 15.12 1.77 -5.93
N THR A 35 13.93 1.85 -6.52
CA THR A 35 13.68 2.49 -7.83
C THR A 35 13.39 4.00 -7.68
N TYR A 36 12.71 4.38 -6.60
CA TYR A 36 12.26 5.73 -6.29
C TYR A 36 12.71 6.11 -4.86
N PRO A 37 13.99 6.43 -4.65
CA PRO A 37 14.53 6.74 -3.31
C PRO A 37 13.86 7.93 -2.63
N THR A 38 13.20 8.80 -3.39
CA THR A 38 12.45 9.97 -2.91
C THR A 38 11.11 9.63 -2.27
N VAL A 39 10.63 8.38 -2.38
CA VAL A 39 9.42 7.93 -1.68
C VAL A 39 9.70 7.89 -0.18
N VAL A 40 8.93 8.68 0.57
CA VAL A 40 9.04 8.81 2.04
C VAL A 40 7.72 8.56 2.77
N LYS A 41 6.61 8.34 2.05
CA LYS A 41 5.30 8.07 2.63
C LYS A 41 4.53 7.04 1.82
N THR A 42 3.82 6.16 2.51
CA THR A 42 2.91 5.17 1.90
C THR A 42 1.64 5.00 2.73
N TRP A 43 0.56 4.61 2.07
CA TRP A 43 -0.71 4.25 2.70
C TRP A 43 -1.03 2.80 2.41
N VAL A 44 -1.47 2.07 3.43
CA VAL A 44 -1.86 0.68 3.31
C VAL A 44 -3.22 0.44 3.96
N ASP A 45 -3.90 -0.63 3.56
CA ASP A 45 -5.17 -1.00 4.17
C ASP A 45 -4.99 -1.58 5.59
N ALA A 46 -6.11 -1.72 6.30
CA ALA A 46 -6.15 -2.25 7.66
C ALA A 46 -5.71 -3.73 7.82
N GLY A 47 -5.45 -4.45 6.72
CA GLY A 47 -4.92 -5.82 6.76
C GLY A 47 -3.41 -5.89 6.99
N PHE A 48 -2.72 -4.75 6.83
CA PHE A 48 -1.30 -4.64 7.15
C PHE A 48 -1.05 -4.57 8.66
N LYS A 49 -0.10 -5.38 9.12
CA LYS A 49 0.29 -5.51 10.52
C LYS A 49 1.43 -4.55 10.84
N ASN A 50 1.69 -4.36 12.14
CA ASN A 50 2.78 -3.50 12.64
C ASN A 50 4.14 -3.84 12.02
N GLN A 51 4.40 -5.13 11.72
CA GLN A 51 5.63 -5.55 11.03
C GLN A 51 5.88 -4.82 9.70
N PHE A 52 4.84 -4.51 8.94
CA PHE A 52 4.99 -3.73 7.70
C PHE A 52 5.39 -2.29 8.00
N VAL A 53 4.75 -1.67 8.99
CA VAL A 53 5.02 -0.28 9.39
C VAL A 53 6.45 -0.14 9.92
N GLU A 54 6.87 -1.07 10.77
CA GLU A 54 8.24 -1.16 11.29
C GLU A 54 9.24 -1.31 10.15
N HIS A 55 8.99 -2.21 9.20
CA HIS A 55 9.86 -2.39 8.04
C HIS A 55 9.93 -1.14 7.16
N ALA A 56 8.79 -0.49 6.88
CA ALA A 56 8.77 0.76 6.12
C ALA A 56 9.62 1.85 6.80
N ALA A 57 9.57 1.95 8.13
CA ALA A 57 10.41 2.88 8.88
C ALA A 57 11.91 2.59 8.71
N THR A 58 12.34 1.32 8.61
CA THR A 58 13.75 0.99 8.31
C THR A 58 14.20 1.47 6.92
N LEU A 59 13.25 1.66 6.00
CA LEU A 59 13.48 2.21 4.67
C LEU A 59 13.34 3.75 4.64
N GLY A 60 13.09 4.40 5.77
CA GLY A 60 12.80 5.83 5.84
C GLY A 60 11.47 6.21 5.20
N VAL A 61 10.48 5.32 5.25
CA VAL A 61 9.12 5.53 4.73
C VAL A 61 8.12 5.54 5.89
N ASP A 62 7.39 6.64 6.03
CA ASP A 62 6.23 6.75 6.91
C ASP A 62 5.06 5.93 6.33
N ALA A 63 4.70 4.83 7.01
CA ALA A 63 3.59 3.97 6.59
C ALA A 63 2.35 4.21 7.46
N GLU A 64 1.28 4.66 6.81
CA GLU A 64 0.02 4.97 7.48
C GLU A 64 -1.02 3.91 7.15
N VAL A 65 -1.50 3.20 8.17
CA VAL A 65 -2.56 2.20 8.04
C VAL A 65 -3.91 2.91 8.01
N VAL A 66 -4.63 2.79 6.90
CA VAL A 66 -5.93 3.44 6.70
C VAL A 66 -7.05 2.50 7.19
N PRO A 67 -7.69 2.79 8.35
CA PRO A 67 -8.70 1.92 8.91
C PRO A 67 -9.93 1.82 8.01
N ARG A 68 -10.64 0.69 8.10
CA ARG A 68 -11.97 0.56 7.48
C ARG A 68 -12.96 1.41 8.28
N ASN A 69 -13.59 2.39 7.63
CA ASN A 69 -14.67 3.13 8.27
C ASN A 69 -15.88 2.20 8.43
N THR A 70 -16.13 1.74 9.65
CA THR A 70 -17.21 0.81 10.02
C THR A 70 -18.50 1.52 10.45
N GLU A 71 -18.47 2.84 10.65
CA GLU A 71 -19.58 3.61 11.22
C GLU A 71 -20.59 4.14 10.20
N SER A 72 -20.36 3.89 8.90
CA SER A 72 -21.22 4.38 7.83
C SER A 72 -21.82 3.23 7.00
N ARG A 73 -23.16 3.17 6.94
CA ARG A 73 -23.86 2.31 5.97
C ARG A 73 -23.59 2.84 4.55
N GLY A 74 -23.06 1.99 3.67
CA GLY A 74 -22.83 2.29 2.24
C GLY A 74 -21.35 2.50 1.87
N PHE A 75 -21.06 2.50 0.57
CA PHE A 75 -19.73 2.75 0.03
C PHE A 75 -19.39 4.24 0.14
N ARG A 76 -18.32 4.58 0.86
CA ARG A 76 -17.73 5.93 0.86
C ARG A 76 -16.30 5.88 0.34
N VAL A 77 -15.99 6.80 -0.55
CA VAL A 77 -14.63 7.01 -1.04
C VAL A 77 -13.78 7.52 0.12
N VAL A 78 -12.85 6.70 0.58
CA VAL A 78 -11.79 7.13 1.51
C VAL A 78 -10.71 7.80 0.67
N LYS A 79 -10.36 9.04 1.02
CA LYS A 79 -9.35 9.83 0.30
C LYS A 79 -8.06 9.00 0.21
N ARG A 80 -7.71 8.58 -1.02
CA ARG A 80 -6.49 7.82 -1.41
C ARG A 80 -6.44 6.30 -1.13
N ARG A 81 -7.55 5.67 -0.70
CA ARG A 81 -7.58 4.21 -0.46
C ARG A 81 -7.70 3.35 -1.72
N CYS A 82 -8.39 3.85 -2.74
CA CYS A 82 -8.72 3.13 -3.98
C CYS A 82 -8.08 3.78 -5.21
N VAL A 83 -6.87 4.35 -5.09
CA VAL A 83 -6.17 4.89 -6.28
C VAL A 83 -5.84 3.76 -7.27
N VAL A 84 -5.57 2.57 -6.74
CA VAL A 84 -5.25 1.35 -7.49
C VAL A 84 -6.46 0.77 -8.22
N GLU A 85 -7.67 0.96 -7.69
CA GLU A 85 -8.90 0.40 -8.26
C GLU A 85 -9.54 1.43 -9.20
N ARG A 86 -9.11 1.42 -10.47
CA ARG A 86 -9.81 2.14 -11.53
C ARG A 86 -10.73 1.20 -12.29
N THR A 87 -11.96 1.65 -12.52
CA THR A 87 -12.82 1.07 -13.55
C THR A 87 -12.19 1.38 -14.91
N LEU A 88 -11.75 0.36 -15.62
CA LEU A 88 -11.56 0.46 -17.07
C LEU A 88 -12.98 0.43 -17.66
N GLY A 89 -13.40 1.54 -18.27
CA GLY A 89 -14.71 1.65 -18.90
C GLY A 89 -14.90 0.69 -20.05
#